data_AF-A0A7X4E1A6-F1
#
_entry.id   AF-A0A7X4E1A6-F1
#
_cell.length_a   1.000
_cell.length_b   1.000
_cell.length_c   1.000
_cell.angle_alpha   90.00
_cell.angle_beta   90.00
_cell.angle_gamma   90.00
#
_symmetry.space_group_name_H-M   'P 1'
#
loop_
_entity.id
_entity.type
_entity.pdbx_description
1 polymer ?
#
loop_
_entity_poly.entity_id
_entity_poly.type
_entity_poly.pdbx_seq_one_letter_code
_entity_poly.pdbx_strand_id
1 'polypeptide(L)'
;MSDEARRSRGLGRAQRRLTATELAPVERSGEHLANALARLMPGIQVRSGRSQPGEILCIEFRNPATLVGGGCRAPLVIVDNVRQANGLVTLNTLPIANIHSIEALSPGDAGVRYGAGSGNGVIVIETVSAALDRPRAGPVRARIYDWSPETEPYPWARNLGTAVATNAAGLLAGYALSSSCLSYETLSLHFTEARCGFAANTGARLAIYAAPQLGVGYLTGRVGTTELSRGSMWRNAAAGAILSAPGIVLALTDGDDGFTGSTEIGIFMAVVGAPVASVLADRWFRGTRR
;
A
#
# COMPACT_ATOMS: atom_id res chain seq x y z
N MET A 1 -27.25 2.57 25.91
CA MET A 1 -26.08 1.80 26.38
C MET A 1 -25.69 0.85 25.25
N SER A 2 -24.56 1.09 24.58
CA SER A 2 -24.17 0.39 23.34
C SER A 2 -23.75 -1.06 23.62
N ASP A 3 -24.02 -1.95 22.67
CA ASP A 3 -23.82 -3.41 22.81
C ASP A 3 -22.34 -3.79 23.00
N GLU A 4 -21.43 -2.91 22.56
CA GLU A 4 -19.98 -3.01 22.77
C GLU A 4 -19.58 -2.88 24.25
N ALA A 5 -20.25 -1.97 24.98
CA ALA A 5 -19.99 -1.73 26.40
C ALA A 5 -20.43 -2.91 27.28
N ARG A 6 -21.39 -3.74 26.81
CA ARG A 6 -21.74 -5.01 27.45
C ARG A 6 -20.69 -6.08 27.19
N ARG A 7 -20.15 -6.18 25.96
CA ARG A 7 -19.10 -7.15 25.61
C ARG A 7 -17.78 -6.89 26.33
N SER A 8 -17.42 -5.62 26.58
CA SER A 8 -16.18 -5.29 27.31
C SER A 8 -16.22 -5.66 28.79
N ARG A 9 -17.39 -5.57 29.45
CA ARG A 9 -17.56 -5.93 30.86
C ARG A 9 -17.51 -7.44 31.13
N GLY A 10 -17.84 -8.27 30.14
CA GLY A 10 -17.86 -9.73 30.28
C GLY A 10 -16.48 -10.42 30.33
N LEU A 11 -15.38 -9.70 30.06
CA LEU A 11 -14.06 -10.32 29.86
C LEU A 11 -13.05 -10.10 30.99
N GLY A 12 -13.41 -9.45 32.10
CA GLY A 12 -12.53 -9.28 33.27
C GLY A 12 -11.19 -8.56 32.99
N ARG A 13 -11.03 -7.97 31.80
CA ARG A 13 -9.85 -7.21 31.40
C ARG A 13 -10.10 -5.74 31.70
N ALA A 14 -9.18 -5.11 32.44
CA ALA A 14 -9.10 -3.66 32.59
C ALA A 14 -9.42 -2.98 31.25
N GLN A 15 -10.26 -1.94 31.25
CA GLN A 15 -10.73 -1.30 30.02
C GLN A 15 -9.53 -0.75 29.23
N ARG A 16 -9.15 -1.47 28.16
CA ARG A 16 -8.07 -1.11 27.24
C ARG A 16 -8.54 -0.26 26.07
N ARG A 17 -9.85 0.01 25.97
CA ARG A 17 -10.45 0.79 24.88
C ARG A 17 -11.48 1.76 25.44
N LEU A 18 -11.40 3.01 24.97
CA LEU A 18 -12.35 4.08 25.23
C LEU A 18 -13.03 4.47 23.92
N THR A 19 -14.33 4.67 23.96
CA THR A 19 -15.16 5.09 22.82
C THR A 19 -15.47 6.59 22.89
N ALA A 20 -15.90 7.19 21.78
CA ALA A 20 -16.34 8.59 21.73
C ALA A 20 -17.34 8.95 22.84
N THR A 21 -18.27 8.05 23.15
CA THR A 21 -19.24 8.26 24.25
C THR A 21 -18.60 8.33 25.64
N GLU A 22 -17.49 7.61 25.85
CA GLU A 22 -16.75 7.62 27.11
C GLU A 22 -15.79 8.82 27.19
N LEU A 23 -15.39 9.38 26.05
CA LEU A 23 -14.53 10.58 25.95
C LEU A 23 -15.32 11.90 25.99
N ALA A 24 -16.62 11.89 25.67
CA ALA A 24 -17.47 13.08 25.67
C ALA A 24 -17.48 13.91 26.99
N PRO A 25 -17.33 13.32 28.20
CA PRO A 25 -17.16 14.11 29.43
C PRO A 25 -15.82 14.85 29.50
N VAL A 26 -14.74 14.27 28.95
CA VAL A 26 -13.39 14.84 28.92
C VAL A 26 -13.33 16.03 27.98
N GLU A 27 -13.98 15.91 26.82
CA GLU A 27 -14.11 17.00 25.87
C GLU A 27 -14.76 18.23 26.50
N ARG A 28 -15.84 18.01 27.27
CA ARG A 28 -16.56 19.09 27.97
C ARG A 28 -15.78 19.73 29.11
N SER A 29 -14.85 19.01 29.74
CA SER A 29 -14.04 19.55 30.84
C SER A 29 -12.80 20.32 30.36
N GLY A 30 -12.46 20.26 29.07
CA GLY A 30 -11.24 20.87 28.51
C GLY A 30 -9.95 20.25 29.06
N GLU A 31 -10.03 19.07 29.68
CA GLU A 31 -8.88 18.36 30.23
C GLU A 31 -8.00 17.80 29.10
N HIS A 32 -6.68 17.84 29.28
CA HIS A 32 -5.76 17.20 28.35
C HIS A 32 -6.05 15.70 28.21
N LEU A 33 -6.08 15.22 26.96
CA LEU A 33 -6.32 13.81 26.66
C LEU A 33 -5.38 12.88 27.45
N ALA A 34 -4.11 13.27 27.61
CA ALA A 34 -3.12 12.56 28.42
C ALA A 34 -3.61 12.23 29.85
N ASN A 35 -4.12 13.24 30.56
CA ASN A 35 -4.58 13.10 31.94
C ASN A 35 -5.85 12.25 32.01
N ALA A 36 -6.75 12.44 31.06
CA ALA A 36 -7.94 11.62 30.93
C ALA A 36 -7.59 10.15 30.67
N LEU A 37 -6.61 9.86 29.81
CA LEU A 37 -6.16 8.49 29.54
C LEU A 37 -5.57 7.84 30.80
N ALA A 38 -4.75 8.54 31.58
CA ALA A 38 -4.24 7.99 32.83
C ALA A 38 -5.32 7.76 33.91
N ARG A 39 -6.39 8.56 33.91
CA ARG A 39 -7.53 8.36 34.80
C ARG A 39 -8.42 7.19 34.36
N LEU A 40 -8.68 7.08 33.07
CA LEU A 40 -9.66 6.15 32.50
C LEU A 40 -9.07 4.78 32.15
N MET A 41 -7.75 4.69 31.90
CA MET A 41 -7.10 3.45 31.45
C MET A 41 -6.06 2.99 32.49
N PRO A 42 -6.32 1.86 33.18
CA PRO A 42 -5.37 1.31 34.14
C PRO A 42 -4.02 0.97 33.48
N GLY A 43 -2.92 1.38 34.12
CA GLY A 43 -1.56 1.09 33.66
C GLY A 43 -0.91 2.19 32.83
N ILE A 44 -1.64 3.25 32.50
CA ILE A 44 -1.08 4.49 31.95
C ILE A 44 -0.77 5.45 33.12
N GLN A 45 0.35 6.15 33.02
CA GLN A 45 0.74 7.22 33.93
C GLN A 45 1.13 8.46 33.13
N VAL A 46 0.79 9.63 33.65
CA VAL A 46 1.30 10.90 33.13
C VAL A 46 2.36 11.41 34.10
N ARG A 47 3.56 11.67 33.59
CA ARG A 47 4.57 12.46 34.27
C ARG A 47 4.38 13.91 33.83
N SER A 48 3.84 14.73 34.72
CA SER A 48 3.72 16.16 34.49
C SER A 48 5.12 16.79 34.48
N GLY A 49 5.58 17.22 33.30
CA GLY A 49 6.27 18.50 33.18
C GLY A 49 5.29 19.61 33.63
N ARG A 50 5.76 20.81 33.90
CA ARG A 50 5.03 21.79 34.71
C ARG A 50 3.62 22.05 34.17
N SER A 51 2.67 22.33 35.06
CA SER A 51 1.23 22.49 34.76
C SER A 51 0.92 23.80 34.03
N GLN A 52 1.60 24.06 32.92
CA GLN A 52 1.37 25.21 32.05
C GLN A 52 0.59 24.78 30.80
N PRO A 53 -0.46 25.53 30.41
CA PRO A 53 -1.15 25.31 29.14
C PRO A 53 -0.17 25.33 27.97
N GLY A 54 -0.16 24.28 27.15
CA GLY A 54 0.72 24.15 25.98
C GLY A 54 1.97 23.27 26.20
N GLU A 55 2.24 22.80 27.43
CA GLU A 55 3.33 21.87 27.70
C GLU A 55 2.95 20.43 27.28
N ILE A 56 3.87 19.73 26.61
CA ILE A 56 3.66 18.35 26.18
C ILE A 56 3.80 17.43 27.39
N LEU A 57 2.69 16.85 27.82
CA LEU A 57 2.66 15.90 28.94
C LEU A 57 3.32 14.57 28.55
N CYS A 58 4.21 14.07 29.41
CA CYS A 58 4.84 12.77 29.20
C CYS A 58 3.88 11.66 29.63
N ILE A 59 3.45 10.83 28.69
CA ILE A 59 2.59 9.66 28.93
C ILE A 59 3.43 8.39 28.84
N GLU A 60 3.33 7.51 29.82
CA GLU A 60 4.08 6.26 29.88
C GLU A 60 3.20 5.12 30.39
N PHE A 61 3.57 3.88 30.09
CA PHE A 61 3.00 2.72 30.78
C PHE A 61 3.79 2.48 32.08
N ARG A 62 3.12 2.05 33.16
CA ARG A 62 3.72 1.83 34.50
C ARG A 62 4.90 0.83 34.53
N ASN A 63 5.09 0.05 33.47
CA ASN A 63 6.16 -0.95 33.37
C ASN A 63 6.78 -0.92 31.96
N PRO A 64 7.61 0.09 31.64
CA PRO A 64 8.23 0.17 30.32
C PRO A 64 9.23 -0.97 30.12
N ALA A 65 9.24 -1.62 28.95
CA ALA A 65 10.16 -2.75 28.70
C ALA A 65 11.63 -2.31 28.55
N THR A 66 11.88 -1.00 28.45
CA THR A 66 13.23 -0.44 28.30
C THR A 66 13.70 0.15 29.64
N LEU A 67 14.87 -0.26 30.13
CA LEU A 67 15.51 0.33 31.32
C LEU A 67 16.42 1.53 31.00
N VAL A 68 16.61 1.84 29.72
CA VAL A 68 17.55 2.86 29.23
C VAL A 68 16.91 4.25 29.22
N GLY A 69 17.61 5.24 29.79
CA GLY A 69 17.31 6.68 29.63
C GLY A 69 16.38 7.27 30.69
N GLY A 70 16.75 8.45 31.21
CA GLY A 70 15.95 9.28 32.14
C GLY A 70 14.94 10.20 31.46
N GLY A 71 14.67 9.99 30.16
CA GLY A 71 13.69 10.75 29.37
C GLY A 71 12.28 10.15 29.42
N CYS A 72 11.35 10.78 28.70
CA CYS A 72 9.98 10.28 28.56
C CYS A 72 9.92 9.00 27.73
N ARG A 73 9.44 7.90 28.30
CA ARG A 73 9.25 6.60 27.61
C ARG A 73 7.87 6.52 26.98
N ALA A 74 7.63 7.44 26.04
CA ALA A 74 6.35 7.55 25.36
C ALA A 74 6.01 6.27 24.58
N PRO A 75 4.74 5.82 24.60
CA PRO A 75 4.28 4.77 23.73
C PRO A 75 4.25 5.23 22.28
N LEU A 76 4.30 4.27 21.36
CA LEU A 76 4.05 4.55 19.95
C LEU A 76 2.59 4.95 19.77
N VAL A 77 2.34 6.03 19.01
CA VAL A 77 0.98 6.46 18.68
C VAL A 77 0.69 6.13 17.22
N ILE A 78 -0.45 5.51 16.99
CA ILE A 78 -0.97 5.14 15.67
C ILE A 78 -2.32 5.80 15.51
N VAL A 79 -2.49 6.59 14.46
CA VAL A 79 -3.78 7.20 14.09
C VAL A 79 -4.21 6.60 12.78
N ASP A 80 -5.39 5.99 12.72
CA ASP A 80 -5.96 5.38 11.51
C ASP A 80 -4.96 4.48 10.77
N ASN A 81 -4.28 3.61 11.54
CA ASN A 81 -3.25 2.68 11.08
C ASN A 81 -1.94 3.32 10.56
N VAL A 82 -1.75 4.63 10.75
CA VAL A 82 -0.52 5.37 10.42
C VAL A 82 0.27 5.70 11.69
N ARG A 83 1.53 5.27 11.73
CA ARG A 83 2.46 5.57 12.83
C ARG A 83 2.80 7.06 12.82
N GLN A 84 2.65 7.69 13.97
CA GLN A 84 2.95 9.11 14.14
C GLN A 84 4.42 9.30 14.47
N ALA A 85 5.07 10.22 13.76
CA ALA A 85 6.48 10.56 13.99
C ALA A 85 6.69 11.17 15.39
N ASN A 86 5.72 11.98 15.85
CA ASN A 86 5.70 12.53 17.20
C ASN A 86 4.36 12.24 17.88
N GLY A 87 4.30 11.10 18.54
CA GLY A 87 3.06 10.61 19.15
C GLY A 87 2.53 11.51 20.27
N LEU A 88 3.40 12.09 21.09
CA LEU A 88 2.98 12.98 22.18
C LEU A 88 2.37 14.29 21.66
N VAL A 89 2.98 14.89 20.63
CA VAL A 89 2.40 16.07 19.96
C VAL A 89 1.04 15.71 19.35
N THR A 90 0.94 14.54 18.72
CA THR A 90 -0.34 14.08 18.14
C THR A 90 -1.41 13.95 19.22
N LEU A 91 -1.12 13.31 20.35
CA LEU A 91 -2.06 13.16 21.46
C LEU A 91 -2.51 14.50 22.06
N ASN A 92 -1.68 15.52 21.98
CA ASN A 92 -2.00 16.85 22.51
C ASN A 92 -2.74 17.74 21.50
N THR A 93 -2.56 17.51 20.19
CA THR A 93 -3.10 18.36 19.12
C THR A 93 -4.36 17.79 18.47
N LEU A 94 -4.59 16.48 18.57
CA LEU A 94 -5.76 15.83 18.01
C LEU A 94 -7.02 16.20 18.82
N PRO A 95 -8.03 16.87 18.22
CA PRO A 95 -9.25 17.23 18.93
C PRO A 95 -10.02 15.98 19.38
N ILE A 96 -10.48 15.96 20.64
CA ILE A 96 -11.24 14.82 21.20
C ILE A 96 -12.53 14.57 20.40
N ALA A 97 -13.16 15.64 19.88
CA ALA A 97 -14.33 15.56 19.01
C ALA A 97 -14.12 14.67 17.76
N ASN A 98 -12.89 14.61 17.26
CA ASN A 98 -12.53 13.85 16.08
C ASN A 98 -12.14 12.40 16.41
N ILE A 99 -12.23 11.97 17.66
CA ILE A 99 -11.83 10.64 18.10
C ILE A 99 -13.04 9.73 18.20
N HIS A 100 -13.06 8.68 17.39
CA HIS A 100 -14.06 7.62 17.47
C HIS A 100 -13.74 6.62 18.59
N SER A 101 -12.48 6.17 18.67
CA SER A 101 -12.03 5.33 19.78
C SER A 101 -10.53 5.43 20.03
N ILE A 102 -10.13 5.12 21.27
CA ILE A 102 -8.73 5.02 21.69
C ILE A 102 -8.52 3.66 22.32
N GLU A 103 -7.54 2.89 21.84
CA GLU A 103 -7.10 1.63 22.44
C GLU A 103 -5.66 1.78 22.95
N ALA A 104 -5.41 1.40 24.20
CA ALA A 104 -4.08 1.40 24.80
C ALA A 104 -3.63 -0.04 25.03
N LEU A 105 -2.48 -0.38 24.47
CA LEU A 105 -1.89 -1.71 24.53
C LEU A 105 -0.62 -1.68 25.38
N SER A 106 -0.56 -2.62 26.31
CA SER A 106 0.63 -2.80 27.15
C SER A 106 1.86 -3.13 26.29
N PRO A 107 3.09 -2.84 26.74
CA PRO A 107 4.31 -3.22 26.03
C PRO A 107 4.36 -4.67 25.52
N GLY A 108 3.85 -5.61 26.32
CA GLY A 108 3.80 -7.03 25.95
C GLY A 108 2.82 -7.32 24.81
N ASP A 109 1.59 -6.80 24.90
CA ASP A 109 0.58 -6.97 23.84
C ASP A 109 0.97 -6.20 22.56
N ALA A 110 1.58 -5.03 22.74
CA ALA A 110 2.04 -4.17 21.67
C ALA A 110 3.15 -4.83 20.85
N GLY A 111 4.13 -5.47 21.49
CA GLY A 111 5.19 -6.22 20.81
C GLY A 111 4.65 -7.31 19.88
N VAL A 112 3.62 -8.03 20.32
CA VAL A 112 2.97 -9.07 19.51
C VAL A 112 2.22 -8.48 18.32
N ARG A 113 1.53 -7.34 18.50
CA ARG A 113 0.67 -6.76 17.45
C ARG A 113 1.39 -5.83 16.48
N TYR A 114 2.43 -5.12 16.93
CA TYR A 114 3.08 -4.03 16.19
C TYR A 114 4.59 -4.20 16.01
N GLY A 115 5.19 -5.27 16.57
CA GLY A 115 6.58 -5.64 16.32
C GLY A 115 7.61 -4.70 16.97
N ALA A 116 8.79 -4.64 16.37
CA ALA A 116 9.89 -3.83 16.89
C ALA A 116 9.51 -2.34 17.00
N GLY A 117 9.98 -1.67 18.06
CA GLY A 117 9.69 -0.25 18.33
C GLY A 117 8.42 0.02 19.16
N SER A 118 7.65 -1.01 19.53
CA SER A 118 6.49 -0.88 20.42
C SER A 118 6.78 -1.28 21.87
N GLY A 119 8.05 -1.37 22.27
CA GLY A 119 8.49 -1.82 23.60
C GLY A 119 8.07 -0.90 24.76
N ASN A 120 7.59 0.30 24.47
CA ASN A 120 7.02 1.22 25.47
C ASN A 120 5.49 1.19 25.51
N GLY A 121 4.85 0.29 24.76
CA GLY A 121 3.39 0.23 24.56
C GLY A 121 2.94 0.98 23.32
N VAL A 122 1.65 0.83 22.98
CA VAL A 122 1.03 1.47 21.80
C VAL A 122 -0.30 2.10 22.18
N ILE A 123 -0.55 3.31 21.71
CA ILE A 123 -1.86 3.94 21.72
C ILE A 123 -2.37 4.00 20.28
N VAL A 124 -3.49 3.34 20.02
CA VAL A 124 -4.17 3.32 18.74
C VAL A 124 -5.37 4.27 18.82
N ILE A 125 -5.47 5.18 17.86
CA ILE A 125 -6.57 6.13 17.75
C ILE A 125 -7.26 5.87 16.42
N GLU A 126 -8.57 5.74 16.49
CA GLU A 126 -9.46 5.74 15.34
C GLU A 126 -10.18 7.08 15.32
N THR A 127 -10.11 7.80 14.20
CA THR A 127 -10.82 9.07 14.06
C THR A 127 -12.24 8.88 13.54
N VAL A 128 -13.11 9.86 13.83
CA VAL A 128 -14.45 9.94 13.25
C VAL A 128 -14.30 10.21 11.76
N SER A 129 -14.49 9.17 10.95
CA SER A 129 -14.58 9.33 9.50
C SER A 129 -16.00 9.80 9.13
N ALA A 130 -16.13 10.73 8.17
CA ALA A 130 -17.44 11.13 7.61
C ALA A 130 -18.22 9.99 6.91
N ALA A 131 -17.63 8.78 6.85
CA ALA A 131 -18.16 7.57 6.22
C ALA A 131 -18.65 6.53 7.24
N LEU A 132 -19.27 6.96 8.35
CA LEU A 132 -19.89 6.06 9.32
C LEU A 132 -21.19 5.45 8.75
N ASP A 133 -21.05 4.45 7.87
CA ASP A 133 -22.07 3.39 7.71
C ASP A 133 -21.53 2.07 7.12
N ARG A 134 -20.21 1.83 7.17
CA ARG A 134 -19.67 0.49 6.91
C ARG A 134 -19.48 -0.24 8.26
N PRO A 135 -20.10 -1.43 8.47
CA PRO A 135 -19.81 -2.25 9.64
C PRO A 135 -18.30 -2.46 9.76
N ARG A 136 -17.78 -2.33 10.98
CA ARG A 136 -16.35 -2.53 11.29
C ARG A 136 -15.84 -3.81 10.62
N ALA A 137 -14.84 -3.68 9.76
CA ALA A 137 -13.86 -4.74 9.61
C ALA A 137 -13.18 -4.86 10.99
N GLY A 138 -13.28 -6.03 11.63
CA GLY A 138 -12.50 -6.35 12.84
C GLY A 138 -11.00 -6.27 12.57
N PRO A 139 -10.11 -6.74 13.46
CA PRO A 139 -8.73 -6.96 13.07
C PRO A 139 -8.77 -7.82 11.81
N VAL A 140 -8.44 -7.21 10.67
CA VAL A 140 -8.38 -7.93 9.41
C VAL A 140 -7.25 -8.91 9.67
N ARG A 141 -7.59 -10.16 9.99
CA ARG A 141 -6.80 -11.27 9.47
C ARG A 141 -6.83 -10.98 7.99
N ALA A 142 -5.82 -10.27 7.49
CA ALA A 142 -5.65 -10.04 6.09
C ALA A 142 -5.57 -11.44 5.50
N ARG A 143 -6.72 -11.99 5.10
CA ARG A 143 -6.74 -12.75 3.87
C ARG A 143 -6.23 -11.69 2.91
N ILE A 144 -4.99 -11.83 2.49
CA ILE A 144 -4.19 -10.86 1.72
C ILE A 144 -4.89 -10.49 0.38
N TYR A 145 -6.11 -10.99 0.17
CA TYR A 145 -6.83 -11.21 -1.07
C TYR A 145 -8.35 -11.27 -0.82
N ASP A 146 -8.87 -10.45 0.09
CA ASP A 146 -10.32 -10.27 0.29
C ASP A 146 -10.78 -9.02 -0.47
N TRP A 147 -11.50 -9.26 -1.57
CA TRP A 147 -12.06 -8.22 -2.44
C TRP A 147 -13.54 -7.93 -2.15
N SER A 148 -14.11 -8.54 -1.11
CA SER A 148 -15.51 -8.29 -0.71
C SER A 148 -15.82 -6.85 -0.31
N PRO A 149 -14.87 -6.01 0.19
CA PRO A 149 -15.17 -4.62 0.51
C PRO A 149 -15.18 -3.69 -0.72
N GLU A 150 -14.86 -4.20 -1.92
CA GLU A 150 -14.86 -3.46 -3.18
C GLU A 150 -16.30 -3.20 -3.64
N THR A 151 -16.76 -1.94 -3.57
CA THR A 151 -18.14 -1.57 -3.94
C THR A 151 -18.36 -1.52 -5.45
N GLU A 152 -17.30 -1.30 -6.22
CA GLU A 152 -17.36 -1.22 -7.69
C GLU A 152 -16.76 -2.47 -8.34
N PRO A 153 -17.37 -2.98 -9.43
CA PRO A 153 -16.79 -4.09 -10.18
C PRO A 153 -15.47 -3.67 -10.84
N TYR A 154 -14.43 -4.49 -10.67
CA TYR A 154 -13.14 -4.25 -11.31
C TYR A 154 -13.28 -4.16 -12.84
N PRO A 155 -12.82 -3.06 -13.49
CA PRO A 155 -13.03 -2.80 -14.91
C PRO A 155 -12.05 -3.56 -15.82
N TRP A 156 -12.00 -4.90 -15.68
CA TRP A 156 -11.04 -5.77 -16.35
C TRP A 156 -11.02 -5.60 -17.88
N ALA A 157 -12.18 -5.40 -18.51
CA ALA A 157 -12.28 -5.24 -19.96
C ALA A 157 -11.66 -3.92 -20.44
N ARG A 158 -11.89 -2.84 -19.69
CA ARG A 158 -11.29 -1.53 -19.95
C ARG A 158 -9.77 -1.58 -19.74
N ASN A 159 -9.32 -2.31 -18.72
CA ASN A 159 -7.90 -2.51 -18.44
C ASN A 159 -7.20 -3.31 -19.52
N LEU A 160 -7.83 -4.41 -19.97
CA LEU A 160 -7.34 -5.20 -21.09
C LEU A 160 -7.23 -4.35 -22.35
N GLY A 161 -8.29 -3.62 -22.71
CA GLY A 161 -8.30 -2.75 -23.88
C GLY A 161 -7.22 -1.66 -23.81
N THR A 162 -7.04 -1.05 -22.63
CA THR A 162 -6.01 -0.02 -22.41
C THR A 162 -4.61 -0.60 -22.50
N ALA A 163 -4.38 -1.79 -21.91
CA ALA A 163 -3.09 -2.46 -21.98
C ALA A 163 -2.73 -2.83 -23.42
N VAL A 164 -3.67 -3.40 -24.19
CA VAL A 164 -3.46 -3.76 -25.60
C VAL A 164 -3.18 -2.52 -26.45
N ALA A 165 -4.01 -1.47 -26.34
CA ALA A 165 -3.84 -0.24 -27.11
C ALA A 165 -2.51 0.45 -26.80
N THR A 166 -2.11 0.48 -25.53
CA THR A 166 -0.87 1.11 -25.10
C THR A 166 0.37 0.34 -25.56
N ASN A 167 0.34 -0.99 -25.53
CA ASN A 167 1.43 -1.80 -26.07
C ASN A 167 1.58 -1.59 -27.58
N ALA A 168 0.47 -1.62 -28.33
CA ALA A 168 0.48 -1.38 -29.77
C ALA A 168 1.05 0.01 -30.10
N ALA A 169 0.60 1.04 -29.39
CA ALA A 169 1.11 2.40 -29.56
C ALA A 169 2.60 2.52 -29.19
N GLY A 170 3.03 1.87 -28.10
CA GLY A 170 4.42 1.85 -27.64
C GLY A 170 5.36 1.16 -28.64
N LEU A 171 4.91 0.05 -29.25
CA LEU A 171 5.65 -0.60 -30.33
C LEU A 171 5.76 0.26 -31.58
N LEU A 172 4.66 0.86 -32.04
CA LEU A 172 4.66 1.72 -33.22
C LEU A 172 5.56 2.94 -33.02
N ALA A 173 5.51 3.54 -31.82
CA ALA A 173 6.40 4.63 -31.44
C ALA A 173 7.86 4.17 -31.36
N GLY A 174 8.12 3.01 -30.75
CA GLY A 174 9.44 2.39 -30.70
C GLY A 174 10.00 2.21 -32.10
N TYR A 175 9.25 1.54 -32.97
CA TYR A 175 9.58 1.32 -34.38
C TYR A 175 9.91 2.62 -35.12
N ALA A 176 9.04 3.63 -35.03
CA ALA A 176 9.23 4.91 -35.69
C ALA A 176 10.46 5.69 -35.18
N LEU A 177 10.81 5.53 -33.90
CA LEU A 177 12.00 6.15 -33.31
C LEU A 177 13.29 5.42 -33.68
N SER A 178 13.21 4.10 -33.89
CA SER A 178 14.37 3.26 -34.20
C SER A 178 14.64 3.06 -35.69
N SER A 179 13.68 3.42 -36.57
CA SER A 179 13.78 3.21 -38.02
C SER A 179 14.86 4.01 -38.73
N SER A 180 15.39 5.04 -38.07
CA SER A 180 16.54 5.81 -38.55
C SER A 180 17.88 5.09 -38.31
N CYS A 181 17.93 4.17 -37.34
CA CYS A 181 19.15 3.46 -36.94
C CYS A 181 19.14 1.96 -37.27
N LEU A 182 17.96 1.38 -37.46
CA LEU A 182 17.75 -0.04 -37.72
C LEU A 182 17.05 -0.21 -39.07
N SER A 183 17.63 -1.02 -39.96
CA SER A 183 16.95 -1.51 -41.16
C SER A 183 15.98 -2.62 -40.79
N TYR A 184 14.76 -2.61 -41.34
CA TYR A 184 13.76 -3.67 -41.15
C TYR A 184 13.38 -4.22 -42.50
N GLU A 185 13.74 -5.47 -42.81
CA GLU A 185 13.40 -6.05 -44.12
C GLU A 185 12.06 -6.80 -44.11
N THR A 186 11.57 -7.18 -42.94
CA THR A 186 10.20 -7.66 -42.71
C THR A 186 9.91 -7.50 -41.21
N LEU A 187 8.70 -7.80 -40.73
CA LEU A 187 8.42 -7.85 -39.29
C LEU A 187 9.27 -8.90 -38.54
N SER A 188 10.15 -9.63 -39.25
CA SER A 188 11.27 -10.37 -38.70
C SER A 188 12.39 -9.38 -38.32
N LEU A 189 12.66 -9.26 -37.02
CA LEU A 189 13.69 -8.38 -36.45
C LEU A 189 15.13 -8.86 -36.75
N HIS A 190 15.42 -9.27 -37.99
CA HIS A 190 16.79 -9.39 -38.47
C HIS A 190 17.34 -7.97 -38.66
N PHE A 191 18.09 -7.49 -37.66
CA PHE A 191 18.70 -6.15 -37.70
C PHE A 191 19.94 -6.19 -38.59
N THR A 192 19.74 -6.15 -39.90
CA THR A 192 20.83 -6.10 -40.87
C THR A 192 21.35 -4.66 -40.95
N GLU A 193 22.62 -4.50 -40.55
CA GLU A 193 23.41 -3.28 -40.60
C GLU A 193 22.89 -2.08 -39.76
N ALA A 194 23.63 -1.77 -38.70
CA ALA A 194 23.42 -0.57 -37.92
C ALA A 194 23.87 0.65 -38.72
N ARG A 195 22.92 1.51 -39.14
CA ARG A 195 23.25 2.81 -39.73
C ARG A 195 23.82 3.79 -38.70
N CYS A 196 23.64 3.47 -37.43
CA CYS A 196 24.11 4.26 -36.28
C CYS A 196 25.18 3.50 -35.48
N GLY A 197 26.00 4.24 -34.73
CA GLY A 197 27.01 3.65 -33.84
C GLY A 197 26.41 2.76 -32.73
N PHE A 198 27.25 1.89 -32.16
CA PHE A 198 26.87 0.85 -31.18
C PHE A 198 25.96 1.36 -30.04
N ALA A 199 26.28 2.52 -29.47
CA ALA A 199 25.49 3.10 -28.37
C ALA A 199 24.07 3.51 -28.79
N ALA A 200 23.94 4.15 -29.96
CA ALA A 200 22.65 4.54 -30.52
C ALA A 200 21.81 3.33 -30.93
N ASN A 201 22.45 2.30 -31.49
CA ASN A 201 21.80 1.03 -31.83
C ASN A 201 21.26 0.31 -30.57
N THR A 202 22.11 0.17 -29.54
CA THR A 202 21.72 -0.45 -28.27
C THR A 202 20.60 0.33 -27.58
N GLY A 203 20.68 1.67 -27.57
CA GLY A 203 19.64 2.53 -27.03
C GLY A 203 18.30 2.40 -27.77
N ALA A 204 18.32 2.35 -29.10
CA ALA A 204 17.12 2.16 -29.92
C ALA A 204 16.46 0.80 -29.65
N ARG A 205 17.24 -0.27 -29.52
CA ARG A 205 16.73 -1.61 -29.16
C ARG A 205 16.09 -1.63 -27.77
N LEU A 206 16.75 -1.02 -26.77
CA LEU A 206 16.20 -0.94 -25.42
C LEU A 206 14.91 -0.11 -25.36
N ALA A 207 14.81 0.96 -26.15
CA ALA A 207 13.62 1.81 -26.21
C ALA A 207 12.38 1.06 -26.72
N ILE A 208 12.53 0.19 -27.73
CA ILE A 208 11.44 -0.65 -28.28
C ILE A 208 10.86 -1.57 -27.19
N TYR A 209 11.70 -2.12 -26.31
CA TYR A 209 11.26 -3.03 -25.25
C TYR A 209 10.78 -2.32 -23.98
N ALA A 210 11.38 -1.17 -23.63
CA ALA A 210 11.02 -0.43 -22.42
C ALA A 210 9.76 0.44 -22.59
N ALA A 211 9.55 1.04 -23.76
CA ALA A 211 8.42 1.95 -23.99
C ALA A 211 7.04 1.29 -23.78
N PRO A 212 6.78 0.05 -24.26
CA PRO A 212 5.53 -0.64 -23.97
C PRO A 212 5.31 -0.86 -22.46
N GLN A 213 6.34 -1.28 -21.73
CA GLN A 213 6.25 -1.57 -20.29
C GLN A 213 5.97 -0.31 -19.45
N LEU A 214 6.63 0.80 -19.78
CA LEU A 214 6.44 2.07 -19.09
C LEU A 214 5.07 2.70 -19.41
N GLY A 215 4.65 2.66 -20.68
CA GLY A 215 3.36 3.16 -21.10
C GLY A 215 2.21 2.41 -20.43
N VAL A 216 2.29 1.08 -20.42
CA VAL A 216 1.26 0.22 -19.81
C VAL A 216 1.18 0.47 -18.31
N GLY A 217 2.31 0.55 -17.60
CA GLY A 217 2.33 0.84 -16.17
C GLY A 217 1.73 2.21 -15.83
N TYR A 218 1.96 3.22 -16.68
CA TYR A 218 1.45 4.58 -16.49
C TYR A 218 -0.08 4.69 -16.76
N LEU A 219 -0.57 4.06 -17.82
CA LEU A 219 -1.97 4.19 -18.25
C LEU A 219 -2.90 3.23 -17.50
N THR A 220 -2.49 1.97 -17.27
CA THR A 220 -3.31 1.04 -16.48
C THR A 220 -3.44 1.49 -15.02
N GLY A 221 -2.44 2.17 -14.46
CA GLY A 221 -2.50 2.80 -13.14
C GLY A 221 -3.47 3.98 -13.01
N ARG A 222 -3.97 4.53 -14.14
CA ARG A 222 -4.98 5.60 -14.14
C ARG A 222 -6.38 5.14 -14.55
N VAL A 223 -6.44 4.16 -15.44
CA VAL A 223 -7.70 3.71 -16.04
C VAL A 223 -8.31 2.54 -15.28
N GLY A 224 -7.48 1.81 -14.52
CA GLY A 224 -7.80 0.50 -13.98
C GLY A 224 -7.78 0.34 -12.49
N THR A 225 -7.89 1.44 -11.75
CA THR A 225 -7.84 1.41 -10.30
C THR A 225 -9.23 1.46 -9.69
N THR A 226 -9.35 0.88 -8.52
CA THR A 226 -10.51 0.95 -7.64
C THR A 226 -10.06 1.52 -6.29
N GLU A 227 -10.98 1.72 -5.34
CA GLU A 227 -10.62 2.23 -4.02
C GLU A 227 -9.58 1.35 -3.30
N LEU A 228 -9.67 0.03 -3.47
CA LEU A 228 -8.76 -0.95 -2.85
C LEU A 228 -7.61 -1.39 -3.77
N SER A 229 -7.74 -1.19 -5.08
CA SER A 229 -6.72 -1.56 -6.08
C SER A 229 -6.05 -0.31 -6.66
N ARG A 230 -5.31 0.42 -5.82
CA ARG A 230 -4.38 1.46 -6.29
C ARG A 230 -2.96 0.90 -6.33
N GLY A 231 -2.55 0.48 -7.52
CA GLY A 231 -1.19 -0.01 -7.78
C GLY A 231 -0.18 1.13 -7.83
N SER A 232 1.04 0.87 -7.34
CA SER A 232 2.18 1.74 -7.61
C SER A 232 2.63 1.52 -9.05
N MET A 233 2.76 2.60 -9.83
CA MET A 233 3.26 2.57 -11.21
C MET A 233 4.55 1.74 -11.33
N TRP A 234 5.47 1.89 -10.37
CA TRP A 234 6.76 1.20 -10.37
C TRP A 234 6.69 -0.29 -10.06
N ARG A 235 5.75 -0.70 -9.21
CA ARG A 235 5.53 -2.14 -8.96
C ARG A 235 4.89 -2.83 -10.16
N ASN A 236 3.97 -2.14 -10.84
CA ASN A 236 3.34 -2.65 -12.05
C ASN A 236 4.33 -2.72 -13.23
N ALA A 237 5.17 -1.68 -13.39
CA ALA A 237 6.22 -1.68 -14.42
C ALA A 237 7.26 -2.79 -14.19
N ALA A 238 7.68 -3.02 -12.93
CA ALA A 238 8.61 -4.10 -12.60
C ALA A 238 8.01 -5.49 -12.86
N ALA A 239 6.76 -5.72 -12.48
CA ALA A 239 6.06 -6.97 -12.74
C ALA A 239 5.85 -7.22 -14.24
N GLY A 240 5.48 -6.18 -15.00
CA GLY A 240 5.37 -6.23 -16.46
C GLY A 240 6.70 -6.60 -17.12
N ALA A 241 7.80 -5.97 -16.68
CA ALA A 241 9.14 -6.29 -17.19
C ALA A 241 9.50 -7.77 -16.97
N ILE A 242 9.24 -8.32 -15.77
CA ILE A 242 9.48 -9.73 -15.46
C ILE A 242 8.64 -10.65 -16.36
N LEU A 243 7.34 -10.36 -16.52
CA LEU A 243 6.45 -11.17 -17.35
C LEU A 243 6.78 -11.11 -18.83
N SER A 244 7.34 -9.99 -19.30
CA SER A 244 7.78 -9.83 -20.69
C SER A 244 9.13 -10.47 -20.98
N ALA A 245 9.95 -10.77 -19.95
CA ALA A 245 11.32 -11.25 -20.13
C ALA A 245 11.43 -12.53 -20.98
N PRO A 246 10.58 -13.57 -20.84
CA PRO A 246 10.64 -14.74 -21.71
C PRO A 246 10.37 -14.42 -23.17
N GLY A 247 9.41 -13.52 -23.44
CA GLY A 247 9.11 -13.06 -24.79
C GLY A 247 10.24 -12.23 -25.37
N ILE A 248 10.88 -11.38 -24.56
CA ILE A 248 12.06 -10.61 -24.97
C ILE A 248 13.24 -11.54 -25.28
N VAL A 249 13.50 -12.53 -24.43
CA VAL A 249 14.58 -13.51 -24.66
C VAL A 249 14.33 -14.28 -25.96
N LEU A 250 13.11 -14.77 -26.17
CA LEU A 250 12.75 -15.49 -27.39
C LEU A 250 12.73 -14.58 -28.64
N ALA A 251 12.44 -13.29 -28.48
CA ALA A 251 12.55 -12.29 -29.54
C ALA A 251 14.01 -11.92 -29.87
N LEU A 252 14.96 -12.26 -28.99
CA LEU A 252 16.38 -11.97 -29.15
C LEU A 252 17.21 -13.20 -29.57
N THR A 253 16.65 -14.41 -29.52
CA THR A 253 17.29 -15.62 -30.06
C THR A 253 17.23 -15.60 -31.59
N ASP A 254 18.39 -15.75 -32.22
CA ASP A 254 18.54 -15.69 -33.68
C ASP A 254 18.07 -17.01 -34.34
N GLY A 255 17.69 -16.94 -35.63
CA GLY A 255 17.03 -18.03 -36.36
C GLY A 255 17.86 -19.29 -36.62
N ASP A 256 19.12 -19.37 -36.14
CA ASP A 256 20.02 -20.51 -36.34
C ASP A 256 19.66 -21.75 -35.50
N ASP A 257 18.73 -21.62 -34.57
CA ASP A 257 18.34 -22.68 -33.61
C ASP A 257 17.34 -23.71 -34.20
N GLY A 258 16.98 -23.60 -35.48
CA GLY A 258 16.06 -24.52 -36.17
C GLY A 258 14.56 -24.32 -35.85
N PHE A 259 14.22 -23.32 -35.04
CA PHE A 259 12.83 -23.00 -34.68
C PHE A 259 12.33 -21.80 -35.49
N THR A 260 11.81 -22.07 -36.70
CA THR A 260 11.20 -21.03 -37.55
C THR A 260 10.04 -20.35 -36.82
N GLY A 261 10.07 -19.02 -36.73
CA GLY A 261 9.00 -18.23 -36.08
C GLY A 261 9.21 -17.90 -34.60
N SER A 262 10.34 -18.28 -33.98
CA SER A 262 10.63 -18.01 -32.56
C SER A 262 10.63 -16.51 -32.24
N THR A 263 11.17 -15.68 -33.12
CA THR A 263 11.20 -14.22 -32.98
C THR A 263 9.79 -13.62 -32.96
N GLU A 264 8.92 -14.03 -33.89
CA GLU A 264 7.54 -13.57 -33.96
C GLU A 264 6.72 -14.02 -32.75
N ILE A 265 6.92 -15.26 -32.29
CA ILE A 265 6.30 -15.80 -31.07
C ILE A 265 6.79 -15.01 -29.84
N GLY A 266 8.08 -14.66 -29.78
CA GLY A 266 8.68 -13.88 -28.70
C GLY A 266 8.11 -12.46 -28.61
N ILE A 267 8.03 -11.75 -29.75
CA ILE A 267 7.41 -10.42 -29.84
C ILE A 267 5.94 -10.50 -29.39
N PHE A 268 5.19 -11.48 -29.91
CA PHE A 268 3.80 -11.66 -29.54
C PHE A 268 3.64 -11.93 -28.04
N MET A 269 4.49 -12.79 -27.45
CA MET A 269 4.50 -13.05 -26.01
C MET A 269 4.83 -11.80 -25.20
N ALA A 270 5.84 -11.01 -25.60
CA ALA A 270 6.27 -9.84 -24.85
C ALA A 270 5.24 -8.70 -24.87
N VAL A 271 4.55 -8.53 -26.00
CA VAL A 271 3.73 -7.35 -26.29
C VAL A 271 2.25 -7.61 -26.05
N VAL A 272 1.77 -8.80 -26.39
CA VAL A 272 0.36 -9.18 -26.28
C VAL A 272 0.18 -10.20 -25.16
N GLY A 273 1.01 -11.24 -25.14
CA GLY A 273 0.91 -12.34 -24.19
C GLY A 273 1.01 -11.90 -22.72
N ALA A 274 2.09 -11.21 -22.35
CA ALA A 274 2.34 -10.81 -20.97
C ALA A 274 1.28 -9.84 -20.40
N PRO A 275 0.88 -8.77 -21.11
CA PRO A 275 -0.19 -7.89 -20.64
C PRO A 275 -1.54 -8.59 -20.54
N VAL A 276 -1.92 -9.40 -21.53
CA VAL A 276 -3.18 -10.16 -21.51
C VAL A 276 -3.18 -11.18 -20.36
N ALA A 277 -2.10 -11.93 -20.19
CA ALA A 277 -1.94 -12.92 -19.13
C ALA A 277 -2.04 -12.28 -17.74
N SER A 278 -1.43 -11.11 -17.54
CA SER A 278 -1.52 -10.39 -16.26
C SER A 278 -2.95 -9.96 -15.90
N VAL A 279 -3.70 -9.42 -16.86
CA VAL A 279 -5.10 -8.98 -16.64
C VAL A 279 -6.02 -10.18 -16.42
N LEU A 280 -5.82 -11.27 -17.16
CA LEU A 280 -6.59 -12.51 -16.98
C LEU A 280 -6.27 -13.20 -15.66
N ALA A 281 -5.00 -13.20 -15.23
CA ALA A 281 -4.59 -13.71 -13.94
C ALA A 281 -5.27 -12.93 -12.79
N ASP A 282 -5.29 -11.59 -12.86
CA ASP A 282 -5.98 -10.75 -11.87
C ASP A 282 -7.49 -11.03 -11.85
N ARG A 283 -8.13 -11.15 -13.02
CA ARG A 283 -9.55 -11.54 -13.13
C ARG A 283 -9.82 -12.90 -12.47
N TRP A 284 -9.01 -13.91 -12.79
CA TRP A 284 -9.20 -15.27 -12.26
C TRP A 284 -9.02 -15.31 -10.75
N PHE A 285 -8.00 -14.60 -10.25
CA PHE A 285 -7.70 -14.50 -8.83
C PHE A 285 -8.83 -13.84 -8.03
N ARG A 286 -9.48 -12.83 -8.61
CA ARG A 286 -10.66 -12.16 -8.04
C ARG A 286 -11.92 -13.02 -8.11
N GLY A 287 -12.04 -13.90 -9.11
CA GLY A 287 -13.18 -14.80 -9.30
C GLY A 287 -13.17 -16.05 -8.42
N THR A 288 -12.00 -16.52 -8.00
CA THR A 288 -11.83 -17.80 -7.27
C THR A 288 -11.89 -17.67 -5.74
N ARG A 289 -12.02 -16.45 -5.20
CA ARG A 289 -11.99 -16.19 -3.74
C ARG A 289 -13.20 -15.40 -3.21
N ARG A 290 -14.33 -15.49 -3.91
CA ARG A 290 -15.64 -15.19 -3.32
C ARG A 290 -16.15 -16.39 -2.53
#